data_AF-A0A345NKB4-F1
#
_entry.id   AF-A0A345NKB4-F1
#
_cell.length_a   1.000
_cell.length_b   1.000
_cell.length_c   1.000
_cell.angle_alpha   90.00
_cell.angle_beta   90.00
_cell.angle_gamma   90.00
#
_symmetry.space_group_name_H-M   'P 1'
#
loop_
_entity.id
_entity.type
_entity.pdbx_description
1 polymer ?
#
loop_
_entity_poly.entity_id
_entity_poly.type
_entity_poly.pdbx_seq_one_letter_code
_entity_poly.pdbx_strand_id
1 'polypeptide(L)'
;MLVWDEDVVRVVLAAVTCPTTGVVNVAGQGTVGVGEIARALGKRTLVVPEPLLRGALAVGRRLGLTEYGPEQTVFLAHRPVLDASRLGALGVEVEPTRKVLARYAAVRGG
;
A
#
# COMPACT_ATOMS: atom_id res chain seq x y z
N MET A 1 5.01 -0.79 0.84
CA MET A 1 5.10 -0.63 -0.62
C MET A 1 3.97 0.29 -1.04
N LEU A 2 4.24 1.16 -2.01
CA LEU A 2 3.26 2.06 -2.60
C LEU A 2 3.42 2.04 -4.12
N VAL A 3 2.35 2.38 -4.82
CA VAL A 3 2.35 2.65 -6.25
C VAL A 3 1.39 3.82 -6.49
N TRP A 4 1.74 4.69 -7.43
CA TRP A 4 0.90 5.81 -7.81
C TRP A 4 -0.12 5.37 -8.87
N ASP A 5 -1.33 5.92 -8.86
CA ASP A 5 -2.42 5.43 -9.71
C ASP A 5 -2.13 5.61 -11.21
N GLU A 6 -1.53 6.72 -11.63
CA GLU A 6 -1.10 6.91 -13.02
C GLU A 6 -0.06 5.87 -13.45
N ASP A 7 0.77 5.38 -12.53
CA ASP A 7 1.74 4.31 -12.83
C ASP A 7 1.01 2.98 -13.06
N VAL A 8 -0.04 2.70 -12.27
CA VAL A 8 -0.89 1.53 -12.48
C VAL A 8 -1.56 1.59 -13.85
N VAL A 9 -2.09 2.76 -14.25
CA VAL A 9 -2.70 2.94 -15.58
C VAL A 9 -1.69 2.66 -16.70
N ARG A 10 -0.46 3.18 -16.59
CA ARG A 10 0.59 2.90 -17.59
C ARG A 10 0.95 1.41 -17.65
N VAL A 11 1.00 0.74 -16.50
CA VAL A 11 1.28 -0.71 -16.44
C VAL A 11 0.14 -1.51 -17.07
N VAL A 12 -1.12 -1.17 -16.81
CA VAL A 12 -2.28 -1.83 -17.44
C VAL A 12 -2.24 -1.63 -18.96
N LEU A 13 -1.95 -0.41 -19.42
CA LEU A 13 -1.82 -0.12 -20.85
C LEU A 13 -0.72 -0.97 -21.49
N ALA A 14 0.46 -1.03 -20.87
CA ALA A 14 1.54 -1.86 -21.39
C ALA A 14 1.20 -3.35 -21.36
N ALA A 15 0.53 -3.83 -20.31
CA ALA A 15 0.13 -5.23 -20.19
C ALA A 15 -0.83 -5.66 -21.31
N VAL A 16 -1.69 -4.76 -21.81
CA VAL A 16 -2.60 -5.09 -22.93
C VAL A 16 -1.94 -4.97 -24.31
N THR A 17 -0.84 -4.24 -24.44
CA THR A 17 -0.12 -4.05 -25.72
C THR A 17 1.15 -4.88 -25.86
N CYS A 18 1.70 -5.38 -24.76
CA CYS A 18 2.94 -6.14 -24.72
C CYS A 18 2.69 -7.62 -25.04
N PRO A 19 3.61 -8.31 -25.76
CA PRO A 19 3.50 -9.75 -25.98
C PRO A 19 3.76 -10.60 -24.72
N THR A 20 4.25 -10.02 -23.63
CA THR A 20 4.52 -10.72 -22.36
C THR A 20 3.23 -11.15 -21.68
N THR A 21 3.14 -12.42 -21.33
CA THR A 21 1.99 -13.00 -20.62
C THR A 21 2.39 -13.49 -19.22
N GLY A 22 1.39 -13.67 -18.35
CA GLY A 22 1.58 -14.16 -16.99
C GLY A 22 1.26 -13.13 -15.91
N VAL A 23 1.53 -13.49 -14.66
CA VAL A 23 1.24 -12.65 -13.49
C VAL A 23 2.45 -11.79 -13.15
N VAL A 24 2.21 -10.49 -12.97
CA VAL A 24 3.18 -9.51 -12.47
C VAL A 24 2.58 -8.75 -11.30
N ASN A 25 3.42 -8.42 -10.30
CA ASN A 25 3.03 -7.52 -9.24
C ASN A 25 3.32 -6.07 -9.66
N VAL A 26 2.34 -5.19 -9.46
CA VAL A 26 2.47 -3.77 -9.79
C VAL A 26 2.85 -3.00 -8.55
N ALA A 27 4.10 -2.56 -8.46
CA ALA A 27 4.61 -1.87 -7.30
C ALA A 27 5.85 -1.03 -7.53
N GLY A 28 5.97 0.06 -6.78
CA GLY A 28 7.20 0.83 -6.69
C GLY A 28 8.28 0.10 -5.90
N GLN A 29 9.53 0.22 -6.35
CA GLN A 29 10.69 -0.40 -5.70
C GLN A 29 10.85 0.04 -4.23
N GLY A 30 11.27 -0.90 -3.38
CA GLY A 30 11.49 -0.69 -1.95
C GLY A 30 10.24 -0.70 -1.08
N THR A 31 10.41 -0.44 0.21
CA THR A 31 9.34 -0.42 1.21
C THR A 31 9.39 0.87 2.02
N VAL A 32 8.24 1.22 2.63
CA VAL A 32 8.11 2.31 3.60
C VAL A 32 7.33 1.78 4.80
N GLY A 33 7.82 2.08 6.00
CA GLY A 33 7.17 1.72 7.25
C GLY A 33 6.10 2.71 7.68
N VAL A 34 5.27 2.31 8.64
CA VAL A 34 4.22 3.18 9.22
C VAL A 34 4.81 4.45 9.85
N GLY A 35 5.97 4.34 10.51
CA GLY A 35 6.66 5.50 11.09
C GLY A 35 7.16 6.49 10.04
N GLU A 36 7.66 6.01 8.90
CA GLU A 36 8.06 6.86 7.76
C GLU A 36 6.85 7.58 7.16
N ILE A 37 5.74 6.86 6.96
CA ILE A 37 4.48 7.43 6.47
C ILE A 37 3.96 8.50 7.44
N ALA A 38 3.91 8.19 8.74
CA ALA A 38 3.43 9.13 9.75
C ALA A 38 4.29 10.40 9.79
N ARG A 39 5.63 10.26 9.74
CA ARG A 39 6.56 11.39 9.67
C ARG A 39 6.36 12.23 8.42
N ALA A 40 6.24 11.60 7.25
CA ALA A 40 5.99 12.31 6.00
C ALA A 40 4.67 13.09 6.00
N LEU A 41 3.67 12.62 6.75
CA LEU A 41 2.35 13.26 6.88
C LEU A 41 2.22 14.19 8.09
N GLY A 42 3.29 14.42 8.87
CA GLY A 42 3.22 15.22 10.10
C GLY A 42 2.34 14.61 11.21
N LYS A 43 2.14 13.28 11.21
CA LYS A 43 1.28 12.56 12.16
C LYS A 43 2.10 11.76 13.17
N ARG A 44 1.47 11.46 14.32
CA ARG A 44 2.02 10.55 15.34
C ARG A 44 1.51 9.13 15.13
N THR A 45 2.34 8.15 15.45
CA THR A 45 1.96 6.73 15.49
C THR A 45 1.48 6.35 16.88
N LEU A 46 0.35 5.63 16.98
CA LEU A 46 -0.12 5.00 18.21
C LEU A 46 0.15 3.49 18.12
N VAL A 47 0.82 2.93 19.12
CA VAL A 47 1.05 1.48 19.22
C VAL A 47 -0.04 0.89 20.12
N VAL A 48 -0.80 -0.05 19.58
CA VAL A 48 -1.91 -0.72 20.27
C VAL A 48 -1.64 -2.23 20.27
N PRO A 49 -1.76 -2.93 21.42
CA PRO A 49 -1.67 -4.38 21.45
C PRO A 49 -2.71 -5.03 20.53
N GLU A 50 -2.31 -6.07 19.79
CA GLU A 50 -3.18 -6.74 18.81
C GLU A 50 -4.51 -7.25 19.41
N PRO A 51 -4.55 -7.88 20.59
CA PRO A 51 -5.80 -8.39 21.15
C PRO A 51 -6.81 -7.28 21.46
N LEU A 52 -6.31 -6.12 21.91
CA LEU A 52 -7.14 -4.94 22.20
C LEU A 52 -7.73 -4.38 20.90
N LEU A 53 -6.90 -4.23 19.87
CA LEU A 53 -7.34 -3.77 18.55
C LEU A 53 -8.37 -4.74 17.94
N ARG A 54 -8.12 -6.04 18.07
CA ARG A 54 -9.02 -7.10 17.59
C ARG A 54 -10.39 -7.01 18.26
N GLY A 55 -10.42 -6.86 19.58
CA GLY A 55 -11.65 -6.69 20.35
C GLY A 55 -12.41 -5.42 19.95
N ALA A 56 -11.71 -4.30 19.80
CA ALA A 56 -12.30 -3.04 19.37
C ALA A 56 -12.93 -3.14 17.97
N LEU A 57 -12.25 -3.78 17.00
CA LEU A 57 -12.77 -4.01 15.66
C LEU A 57 -14.00 -4.94 15.67
N ALA A 58 -13.99 -5.99 16.50
CA ALA A 58 -15.13 -6.89 16.62
C ALA A 58 -16.39 -6.18 17.14
N VAL A 59 -16.26 -5.36 18.18
CA VAL A 59 -17.38 -4.55 18.71
C VAL A 59 -17.81 -3.51 17.69
N GLY A 60 -16.86 -2.77 17.10
CA GLY A 60 -17.14 -1.74 16.11
C GLY A 60 -17.90 -2.27 14.89
N ARG A 61 -17.50 -3.43 14.35
CA ARG A 61 -18.20 -4.07 13.23
C ARG A 61 -19.62 -4.51 13.59
N ARG A 62 -19.79 -5.10 14.78
CA ARG A 62 -21.12 -5.53 15.27
C ARG A 62 -22.08 -4.35 15.46
N LEU A 63 -21.55 -3.17 15.79
CA LEU A 63 -22.31 -1.93 15.94
C LEU A 63 -22.46 -1.13 14.63
N GLY A 64 -21.90 -1.60 13.51
CA GLY A 64 -21.93 -0.87 12.24
C GLY A 64 -21.06 0.39 12.19
N LEU A 65 -20.12 0.56 13.13
CA LEU A 65 -19.24 1.72 13.22
C LEU A 65 -18.01 1.64 12.31
N THR A 66 -17.72 0.45 11.78
CA THR A 66 -16.58 0.19 10.88
C THR A 66 -16.91 -0.95 9.94
N GLU A 67 -16.42 -0.86 8.70
CA GLU A 67 -16.43 -1.96 7.73
C GLU A 67 -15.41 -3.05 8.07
N TYR A 68 -14.37 -2.71 8.84
CA TYR A 68 -13.28 -3.61 9.20
C TYR A 68 -13.65 -4.52 10.37
N GLY A 69 -13.46 -5.84 10.19
CA GLY A 69 -13.57 -6.83 11.25
C GLY A 69 -12.25 -7.18 11.93
N PRO A 70 -12.29 -8.07 12.94
CA PRO A 70 -11.10 -8.52 13.67
C PRO A 70 -10.05 -9.19 12.78
N GLU A 71 -10.42 -9.74 11.62
CA GLU A 71 -9.52 -10.31 10.62
C GLU A 71 -8.49 -9.30 10.08
N GLN A 72 -8.80 -8.00 10.15
CA GLN A 72 -7.92 -6.94 9.65
C GLN A 72 -6.62 -6.82 10.44
N THR A 73 -6.58 -7.30 11.69
CA THR A 73 -5.36 -7.26 12.50
C THR A 73 -4.23 -8.10 11.88
N VAL A 74 -4.56 -9.20 11.20
CA VAL A 74 -3.57 -10.05 10.52
C VAL A 74 -2.90 -9.29 9.39
N PHE A 75 -3.67 -8.56 8.59
CA PHE A 75 -3.15 -7.74 7.50
C PHE A 75 -2.26 -6.59 8.02
N LEU A 76 -2.64 -5.98 9.14
CA LEU A 76 -1.84 -4.94 9.79
C LEU A 76 -0.53 -5.48 10.38
N ALA A 77 -0.55 -6.70 10.93
CA ALA A 77 0.61 -7.34 11.52
C ALA A 77 1.62 -7.85 10.46
N HIS A 78 1.13 -8.39 9.34
CA HIS A 78 1.95 -9.06 8.33
C HIS A 78 1.96 -8.33 6.98
N ARG A 79 1.81 -7.00 7.00
CA ARG A 79 1.64 -6.13 5.82
C ARG A 79 2.30 -6.71 4.57
N PRO A 80 1.53 -7.14 3.56
CA PRO A 80 2.11 -7.80 2.40
C PRO A 80 3.03 -6.84 1.66
N VAL A 81 4.23 -7.33 1.34
CA VAL A 81 5.16 -6.71 0.42
C VAL A 81 5.19 -7.56 -0.84
N LEU A 82 5.07 -6.93 -1.99
CA LEU A 82 5.06 -7.64 -3.26
C LEU A 82 6.48 -7.70 -3.84
N ASP A 83 6.79 -8.76 -4.56
CA ASP A 83 7.99 -8.80 -5.40
C ASP A 83 7.63 -8.31 -6.82
N ALA A 84 8.17 -7.16 -7.21
CA ALA A 84 7.96 -6.55 -8.53
C ALA A 84 9.13 -6.78 -9.49
N SER A 85 10.00 -7.76 -9.21
CA SER A 85 11.13 -8.12 -10.08
C SER A 85 10.72 -8.40 -11.54
N ARG A 86 9.52 -8.97 -11.75
CA ARG A 86 8.97 -9.29 -13.08
C ARG A 86 8.33 -8.10 -13.81
N LEU A 87 8.12 -6.97 -13.14
CA LEU A 87 7.41 -5.83 -13.73
C LEU A 87 8.17 -5.24 -14.93
N GLY A 88 9.50 -5.30 -14.91
CA GLY A 88 10.36 -4.81 -15.99
C GLY A 88 10.12 -5.50 -17.35
N ALA A 89 9.54 -6.71 -17.35
CA ALA A 89 9.20 -7.41 -18.60
C ALA A 89 8.13 -6.68 -19.43
N LEU A 90 7.33 -5.80 -18.80
CA LEU A 90 6.35 -4.97 -19.50
C LEU A 90 6.95 -3.70 -20.15
N GLY A 91 8.24 -3.41 -19.92
CA GLY A 91 8.89 -2.21 -20.47
C GLY A 91 8.39 -0.89 -19.88
N VAL A 92 7.72 -0.92 -18.72
CA VAL A 92 7.22 0.27 -18.01
C VAL A 92 8.00 0.48 -16.72
N GLU A 93 8.37 1.74 -16.48
CA GLU A 93 8.92 2.16 -15.20
C GLU A 93 7.82 2.66 -14.26
N VAL A 94 7.89 2.18 -13.02
CA VAL A 94 7.03 2.59 -11.91
C VAL A 94 7.86 3.34 -10.89
N GLU A 95 7.30 4.42 -10.36
CA GLU A 95 7.98 5.30 -9.43
C GLU A 95 8.34 4.57 -8.13
N PRO A 96 9.55 4.77 -7.56
CA PRO A 96 9.93 4.11 -6.31
C PRO A 96 9.01 4.47 -5.15
N THR A 97 8.75 3.49 -4.27
CA THR A 97 7.77 3.61 -3.16
C THR A 97 7.99 4.88 -2.31
N ARG A 98 9.24 5.27 -2.02
CA ARG A 98 9.52 6.49 -1.22
C ARG A 98 9.23 7.79 -1.97
N LYS A 99 9.42 7.81 -3.29
CA LYS A 99 9.14 8.99 -4.12
C LYS A 99 7.62 9.18 -4.26
N VAL A 100 6.87 8.08 -4.40
CA VAL A 100 5.41 8.07 -4.30
C VAL A 100 4.94 8.67 -2.96
N LEU A 101 5.54 8.26 -1.83
CA LEU A 101 5.20 8.82 -0.52
C LEU A 101 5.49 10.33 -0.45
N ALA A 102 6.65 10.77 -0.93
CA ALA A 102 7.03 12.19 -0.94
C ALA A 102 6.06 13.02 -1.80
N ARG A 103 5.71 12.53 -2.99
CA ARG A 103 4.71 13.15 -3.87
C ARG A 103 3.35 13.26 -3.17
N TYR A 104 2.89 12.17 -2.56
CA TYR A 104 1.62 12.16 -1.81
C TYR A 104 1.62 13.18 -0.67
N ALA A 105 2.70 13.25 0.12
CA ALA A 105 2.83 14.19 1.21
C ALA A 105 2.83 15.66 0.72
N ALA A 106 3.48 15.94 -0.41
CA ALA A 106 3.50 17.28 -1.01
C ALA A 106 2.09 17.73 -1.47
N VAL A 107 1.31 16.82 -2.07
CA VAL A 107 -0.06 17.12 -2.52
C VAL A 107 -1.02 17.31 -1.33
N ARG A 108 -0.82 16.57 -0.24
CA ARG A 108 -1.72 16.60 0.92
C ARG A 108 -1.36 17.66 1.98
N GLY A 109 -0.12 18.15 1.97
CA GLY A 109 0.39 19.16 2.90
C GLY A 109 0.19 20.61 2.43
N GLY A 110 -0.40 20.80 1.24
CA GLY A 110 -0.83 22.10 0.71
C GLY A 110 -2.29 22.42 1.00
#